data_AF-A0A9D4N5K4-F1
#
_entry.id   AF-A0A9D4N5K4-F1
#
_cell.length_a   1.000
_cell.length_b   1.000
_cell.length_c   1.000
_cell.angle_alpha   90.00
_cell.angle_beta   90.00
_cell.angle_gamma   90.00
#
_symmetry.space_group_name_H-M   'P 1'
#
loop_
_entity.id
_entity.type
_entity.pdbx_description
1 polymer ?
#
loop_
_entity_poly.entity_id
_entity_poly.type
_entity_poly.pdbx_seq_one_letter_code
_entity_poly.pdbx_strand_id
1 'polypeptide(L)'
;MYIETSAPRTPGQKAQLFSKAITVSSPICVNFFYHMYGPTIGALNIYIVPSGQSAMGQAAWTRKGNQQNQWTKGQISVNPSQQQLQVDTFYALICNP
;
A
#
# COMPACT_ATOMS: atom_id res chain seq x y z
N MET A 1 3.26 0.31 10.95
CA MET A 1 1.78 0.45 10.92
C MET A 1 1.17 -0.94 10.83
N TYR A 2 0.00 -1.15 11.44
CA TYR A 2 -0.68 -2.45 11.49
C TYR A 2 -2.19 -2.24 11.31
N ILE A 3 -2.87 -3.23 10.71
CA ILE A 3 -4.33 -3.29 10.62
C ILE A 3 -4.81 -4.71 10.87
N GLU A 4 -5.74 -4.86 11.81
CA GLU A 4 -6.44 -6.11 12.09
C GLU A 4 -7.48 -6.40 11.00
N THR A 5 -7.50 -7.63 10.47
CA THR A 5 -8.42 -8.06 9.40
C THR A 5 -9.38 -9.15 9.85
N SER A 6 -9.30 -9.61 11.09
CA SER A 6 -10.26 -10.54 11.67
C SER A 6 -11.61 -9.88 11.98
N ALA A 7 -12.59 -10.70 12.38
CA ALA A 7 -13.91 -10.23 12.77
C ALA A 7 -13.80 -9.11 13.82
N PRO A 8 -14.60 -8.03 13.72
CA PRO A 8 -15.80 -7.88 12.88
C PRO A 8 -15.53 -7.29 11.49
N ARG A 9 -14.28 -7.29 10.98
CA ARG A 9 -14.00 -6.76 9.64
C ARG A 9 -14.65 -7.61 8.56
N THR A 10 -15.19 -6.93 7.55
CA THR A 10 -15.89 -7.55 6.42
C THR A 10 -15.14 -7.30 5.11
N PRO A 11 -15.25 -8.22 4.12
CA PRO A 11 -14.65 -8.02 2.81
C PRO A 11 -15.07 -6.68 2.19
N GLY A 12 -14.11 -5.95 1.63
CA GLY A 12 -14.34 -4.66 0.97
C GLY A 12 -14.08 -3.43 1.84
N GLN A 13 -13.92 -3.58 3.15
CA GLN A 13 -13.45 -2.49 4.01
C GLN A 13 -12.00 -2.09 3.66
N LYS A 14 -11.70 -0.80 3.75
CA LYS A 14 -10.41 -0.18 3.38
C LYS A 14 -9.93 0.73 4.51
N ALA A 15 -8.62 0.97 4.61
CA ALA A 15 -8.05 1.68 5.76
C ALA A 15 -6.93 2.66 5.42
N GLN A 16 -7.17 3.63 4.56
CA GLN A 16 -6.14 4.39 3.84
C GLN A 16 -5.09 5.13 4.70
N LEU A 17 -3.83 4.98 4.29
CA LEU A 17 -2.71 5.78 4.77
C LEU A 17 -2.29 6.76 3.66
N PHE A 18 -2.13 8.02 4.04
CA PHE A 18 -1.66 9.06 3.13
C PHE A 18 -0.31 9.60 3.60
N SER A 19 0.68 9.60 2.71
CA SER A 19 1.92 10.35 2.91
C SER A 19 1.66 11.84 2.75
N LYS A 20 2.58 12.66 3.28
CA LYS A 20 2.64 14.06 2.89
C LYS A 20 2.88 14.17 1.39
N ALA A 21 2.31 15.22 0.80
CA ALA A 21 2.64 15.65 -0.54
C ALA A 21 4.15 15.83 -0.71
N ILE A 22 4.71 15.21 -1.75
CA ILE A 22 6.11 15.40 -2.14
C ILE A 22 6.18 15.87 -3.59
N THR A 23 7.11 16.78 -3.86
CA THR A 23 7.45 17.21 -5.22
C THR A 23 8.57 16.33 -5.74
N VAL A 24 8.34 15.65 -6.87
CA VAL A 24 9.29 14.74 -7.50
C VAL A 24 9.93 15.47 -8.69
N SER A 25 11.15 15.96 -8.53
CA SER A 25 11.90 16.70 -9.58
C SER A 25 12.84 15.80 -10.40
N SER A 26 13.14 14.60 -9.90
CA SER A 26 13.93 13.56 -10.57
C SER A 26 13.33 12.19 -10.23
N PRO A 27 13.56 11.13 -11.03
CA PRO A 27 13.03 9.81 -10.72
C PRO A 27 13.43 9.36 -9.31
N ILE A 28 12.45 8.99 -8.49
CA ILE A 28 12.68 8.47 -7.14
C ILE A 28 12.23 7.02 -7.04
N CYS A 29 12.73 6.35 -6.01
CA CYS A 29 12.39 4.98 -5.70
C CYS A 29 11.77 4.90 -4.30
N VAL A 30 10.50 4.50 -4.25
CA VAL A 30 9.78 4.25 -3.01
C VAL A 30 10.04 2.82 -2.59
N ASN A 31 10.61 2.65 -1.39
CA ASN A 31 10.86 1.36 -0.79
C ASN A 31 9.96 1.20 0.43
N PHE A 32 9.40 0.01 0.60
CA PHE A 32 8.57 -0.34 1.75
C PHE A 32 8.72 -1.82 2.06
N PHE A 33 8.34 -2.21 3.28
CA PHE A 33 8.26 -3.61 3.67
C PHE A 33 6.81 -3.95 3.99
N TYR A 34 6.37 -5.14 3.58
CA TYR A 34 5.03 -5.65 3.83
C TYR A 34 5.07 -7.09 4.34
N HIS A 35 4.03 -7.50 5.06
CA HIS A 35 3.90 -8.86 5.60
C HIS A 35 2.49 -9.39 5.37
N MET A 36 2.32 -10.27 4.39
CA MET A 36 1.02 -10.79 3.97
C MET A 36 0.99 -12.31 4.10
N TYR A 37 0.40 -12.80 5.18
CA TYR A 37 0.32 -14.19 5.63
C TYR A 37 -1.02 -14.53 6.29
N GLY A 38 -1.85 -15.34 5.67
CA GLY A 38 -3.09 -15.80 6.29
C GLY A 38 -4.23 -16.02 5.30
N PRO A 39 -5.25 -16.79 5.70
CA PRO A 39 -6.30 -17.26 4.79
C PRO A 39 -7.26 -16.15 4.36
N THR A 40 -7.44 -15.11 5.19
CA THR A 40 -8.40 -14.02 4.96
C THR A 40 -7.74 -12.75 4.42
N ILE A 41 -6.50 -12.86 3.92
CA ILE A 41 -5.73 -11.71 3.47
C ILE A 41 -6.26 -11.13 2.16
N GLY A 42 -6.48 -9.82 2.16
CA GLY A 42 -6.94 -9.03 1.01
C GLY A 42 -5.81 -8.60 0.05
N ALA A 43 -5.87 -7.38 -0.48
CA ALA A 43 -4.96 -6.83 -1.50
C ALA A 43 -4.22 -5.52 -1.14
N LEU A 44 -2.88 -5.53 -0.98
CA LEU A 44 -2.04 -4.33 -0.77
C LEU A 44 -2.00 -3.58 -2.08
N ASN A 45 -2.47 -2.34 -2.10
CA ASN A 45 -2.35 -1.46 -3.26
C ASN A 45 -1.59 -0.22 -2.87
N ILE A 46 -0.66 0.23 -3.71
CA ILE A 46 0.00 1.53 -3.61
C ILE A 46 -0.37 2.35 -4.82
N TYR A 47 -0.77 3.60 -4.59
CA TYR A 47 -1.13 4.55 -5.63
C TYR A 47 -0.07 5.65 -5.74
N ILE A 48 -0.08 6.34 -6.87
CA ILE A 48 0.65 7.59 -7.06
C ILE A 48 -0.44 8.56 -7.52
N VAL A 49 -0.69 9.61 -6.74
CA VAL A 49 -1.87 10.46 -6.93
C VAL A 49 -1.40 11.86 -7.27
N PRO A 50 -1.59 12.31 -8.53
CA PRO A 50 -1.24 13.65 -8.97
C PRO A 50 -1.75 14.75 -8.04
N SER A 51 -0.93 15.77 -7.78
CA SER A 51 -1.32 16.96 -7.01
C SER A 51 -2.61 17.56 -7.59
N GLY A 52 -3.57 17.84 -6.72
CA GLY A 52 -4.87 18.39 -7.11
C GLY A 52 -5.88 17.36 -7.64
N GLN A 53 -5.54 16.06 -7.67
CA GLN A 53 -6.49 15.00 -7.95
C GLN A 53 -6.92 14.28 -6.66
N SER A 54 -8.23 14.16 -6.47
CA SER A 54 -8.82 13.40 -5.35
C SER A 54 -9.06 11.93 -5.70
N ALA A 55 -9.10 11.60 -6.99
CA ALA A 55 -9.36 10.25 -7.44
C ALA A 55 -8.06 9.42 -7.46
N MET A 56 -8.07 8.29 -6.75
CA MET A 56 -7.03 7.27 -6.90
C MET A 56 -7.19 6.64 -8.29
N GLY A 57 -6.18 6.80 -9.14
CA GLY A 57 -6.12 6.15 -10.44
C GLY A 57 -5.84 4.64 -10.32
N GLN A 58 -5.19 4.07 -11.33
CA GLN A 58 -4.72 2.70 -11.26
C GLN A 58 -3.64 2.56 -10.16
N ALA A 59 -3.67 1.45 -9.43
CA ALA A 59 -2.60 1.13 -8.48
C ALA A 59 -1.27 1.00 -9.22
N ALA A 60 -0.25 1.72 -8.74
CA ALA A 60 1.12 1.60 -9.22
C ALA A 60 1.75 0.26 -8.80
N TRP A 61 1.22 -0.36 -7.74
CA TRP A 61 1.67 -1.66 -7.27
C TRP A 61 0.55 -2.38 -6.52
N THR A 62 0.46 -3.70 -6.72
CA THR A 62 -0.51 -4.54 -6.02
C THR A 62 0.09 -5.89 -5.61
N ARG A 63 -0.25 -6.36 -4.41
CA ARG A 63 -0.16 -7.79 -4.01
C ARG A 63 -1.47 -8.24 -3.41
N LYS A 64 -1.85 -9.51 -3.58
CA LYS A 64 -3.15 -10.04 -3.17
C LYS A 64 -2.99 -11.39 -2.48
N GLY A 65 -3.75 -11.60 -1.40
CA GLY A 65 -3.80 -12.85 -0.68
C GLY A 65 -2.52 -13.14 0.10
N ASN A 66 -2.46 -14.37 0.58
CA ASN A 66 -1.28 -14.91 1.24
C ASN A 66 -0.05 -14.84 0.33
N GLN A 67 1.04 -14.27 0.84
CA GLN A 67 2.33 -14.19 0.17
C GLN A 67 3.29 -15.19 0.79
N GLN A 68 3.60 -15.05 2.08
CA GLN A 68 4.42 -15.94 2.93
C GLN A 68 4.46 -15.35 4.35
N ASN A 69 4.79 -16.16 5.36
CA ASN A 69 5.01 -15.69 6.73
C ASN A 69 6.40 -15.05 6.90
N GLN A 70 6.69 -14.01 6.12
CA GLN A 70 7.93 -13.25 6.19
C GLN A 70 7.78 -11.82 5.67
N TRP A 71 8.64 -10.93 6.17
CA TRP A 71 8.71 -9.56 5.68
C TRP A 71 9.30 -9.53 4.28
N THR A 72 8.59 -8.89 3.36
CA THR A 72 9.00 -8.77 1.96
C THR A 72 9.23 -7.31 1.60
N LYS A 73 10.32 -7.03 0.89
CA LYS A 73 10.61 -5.69 0.36
C LYS A 73 9.81 -5.45 -0.92
N GLY A 74 9.02 -4.39 -0.94
CA GLY A 74 8.37 -3.85 -2.12
C GLY A 74 9.07 -2.57 -2.60
N GLN A 75 8.99 -2.32 -3.90
CA GLN A 75 9.66 -1.20 -4.54
C GLN A 75 8.83 -0.65 -5.71
N ILE A 76 8.75 0.67 -5.83
CA ILE A 76 8.06 1.38 -6.92
C ILE A 76 8.94 2.54 -7.39
N SER A 77 9.11 2.66 -8.70
CA SER A 77 9.76 3.81 -9.33
C SER A 77 8.73 4.88 -9.65
N VAL A 78 9.03 6.14 -9.33
CA VAL A 78 8.16 7.30 -9.51
C VAL A 78 8.90 8.31 -10.37
N ASN A 79 8.33 8.66 -11.52
CA ASN A 79 8.97 9.57 -12.46
C ASN A 79 8.50 11.02 -12.25
N PRO A 80 9.28 12.04 -12.68
CA PRO A 80 9.00 13.47 -12.44
C PRO A 80 7.74 14.04 -13.10
N SER A 81 6.94 13.24 -13.79
CA SER A 81 5.70 13.67 -14.44
C SER A 81 4.47 13.60 -13.52
N GLN A 82 4.62 13.13 -12.27
CA GLN A 82 3.50 12.85 -11.37
C GLN A 82 3.76 13.48 -10.00
N GLN A 83 3.12 14.63 -9.78
CA GLN A 83 3.20 15.37 -8.52
C GLN A 83 2.46 14.60 -7.42
N GLN A 84 3.01 14.53 -6.21
CA GLN A 84 2.46 13.85 -5.02
C GLN A 84 2.41 12.31 -5.09
N LEU A 85 3.19 11.71 -4.18
CA LEU A 85 3.07 10.31 -3.84
C LEU A 85 2.00 10.17 -2.76
N GLN A 86 1.00 9.32 -2.97
CA GLN A 86 0.12 8.84 -1.91
C GLN A 86 0.37 7.34 -1.76
N VAL A 87 1.24 6.96 -0.83
CA VAL A 87 1.45 5.54 -0.55
C VAL A 87 0.25 5.00 0.21
N ASP A 88 -0.80 4.64 -0.51
CA ASP A 88 -1.80 3.74 0.05
C ASP A 88 -1.05 2.46 0.41
N THR A 89 -1.07 2.09 1.68
CA THR A 89 -0.33 0.93 2.16
C THR A 89 -1.29 0.11 2.99
N PHE A 90 -1.43 -1.15 2.64
CA PHE A 90 -2.11 -2.18 3.39
C PHE A 90 -1.26 -3.43 3.51
N TYR A 91 -1.59 -4.23 4.53
CA TYR A 91 -1.06 -5.54 4.85
C TYR A 91 0.33 -5.59 5.49
N ALA A 92 0.28 -5.59 6.82
CA ALA A 92 1.16 -6.37 7.67
C ALA A 92 0.28 -7.15 8.65
N LEU A 93 0.39 -8.49 8.71
CA LEU A 93 -0.12 -9.26 9.84
C LEU A 93 0.86 -9.28 11.00
N ILE A 94 0.29 -9.47 12.19
CA ILE A 94 0.49 -10.52 13.20
C ILE A 94 -0.33 -9.95 14.39
N CYS A 95 -1.27 -10.64 15.02
CA CYS A 95 -1.18 -11.92 15.72
C CYS A 95 -2.61 -12.39 16.06
N ASN A 96 -2.89 -13.69 16.05
CA ASN A 96 -3.67 -14.25 17.16
C ASN A 96 -3.22 -15.70 17.38
N PRO A 97 -3.32 -16.19 18.63
CA PRO A 97 -2.38 -17.08 19.31
C PRO A 97 -2.15 -18.44 18.66
#